data_AF-A0A534K074-F1
#
_entry.id   AF-A0A534K074-F1
#
_cell.length_a   1.000
_cell.length_b   1.000
_cell.length_c   1.000
_cell.angle_alpha   90.00
_cell.angle_beta   90.00
_cell.angle_gamma   90.00
#
_symmetry.space_group_name_H-M   'P 1'
#
loop_
_entity.id
_entity.type
_entity.pdbx_description
1 polymer ?
#
loop_
_entity_poly.entity_id
_entity_poly.type
_entity_poly.pdbx_seq_one_letter_code
_entity_poly.pdbx_strand_id
1 'polypeptide(L)' 'MSEHRWYAIQTTAGHENKVRSLVARRIKDDSRADEEKPIRQALVPTQEVVEI' A
#
# COMPACT_ATOMS: atom_id res chain seq x y z
N MET A 1 11.63 -18.14 -5.37
CA MET A 1 10.39 -17.35 -5.20
C MET A 1 10.58 -16.48 -3.96
N SER A 2 10.55 -15.16 -4.10
CA SER A 2 10.66 -14.27 -2.92
C SER A 2 9.38 -14.42 -2.08
N GLU A 3 9.53 -14.81 -0.82
CA GLU A 3 8.41 -14.90 0.11
C GLU A 3 8.02 -13.48 0.55
N HIS A 4 6.83 -13.02 0.20
CA HIS A 4 6.32 -11.73 0.68
C HIS A 4 6.02 -11.81 2.17
N ARG A 5 6.39 -10.74 2.89
CA ARG A 5 6.14 -10.58 4.31
C ARG A 5 5.38 -9.29 4.58
N TRP A 6 4.70 -9.25 5.72
CA TRP A 6 4.06 -8.03 6.20
C TRP A 6 5.08 -7.13 6.87
N TYR A 7 5.01 -5.84 6.54
CA TYR A 7 5.81 -4.80 7.15
C TYR A 7 4.88 -3.66 7.58
N ALA A 8 5.13 -3.11 8.77
CA ALA A 8 4.55 -1.85 9.18
C ALA A 8 5.45 -0.71 8.68
N ILE A 9 4.84 0.35 8.15
CA ILE A 9 5.55 1.58 7.78
C ILE A 9 5.03 2.72 8.65
N GLN A 10 5.94 3.55 9.14
CA GLN A 10 5.56 4.78 9.82
C GLN A 10 5.23 5.85 8.78
N THR A 11 4.12 6.54 8.97
CA THR A 11 3.72 7.68 8.14
C THR A 11 3.47 8.90 9.01
N THR A 12 3.47 10.08 8.40
CA THR A 12 3.03 11.29 9.08
C THR A 12 1.54 11.16 9.40
N ALA A 13 1.15 11.53 10.63
CA ALA A 13 -0.24 11.47 11.07
C ALA A 13 -1.17 12.21 10.08
N GLY A 14 -2.33 11.61 9.78
CA GLY A 14 -3.32 12.14 8.85
C GLY A 14 -2.99 11.95 7.36
N HIS A 15 -1.83 11.38 7.03
CA HIS A 15 -1.41 11.12 5.65
C HIS A 15 -1.45 9.63 5.28
N GLU A 16 -1.97 8.76 6.16
CA GLU A 16 -1.97 7.30 6.00
C GLU A 16 -2.68 6.89 4.69
N ASN A 17 -3.85 7.47 4.42
CA ASN A 17 -4.62 7.22 3.20
C ASN A 17 -3.89 7.72 1.96
N LYS A 18 -3.22 8.88 2.04
CA LYS A 18 -2.44 9.40 0.90
C LYS A 18 -1.28 8.46 0.57
N VAL A 19 -0.57 7.97 1.58
CA VAL A 19 0.53 7.01 1.41
C VAL A 19 0.00 5.71 0.81
N ARG A 20 -1.12 5.17 1.30
CA ARG A 20 -1.78 3.98 0.72
C ARG A 20 -2.07 4.17 -0.77
N SER A 21 -2.69 5.29 -1.16
CA SER A 21 -3.02 5.57 -2.56
C SER A 21 -1.76 5.69 -3.44
N LEU A 22 -0.69 6.28 -2.92
CA LEU A 22 0.59 6.38 -3.63
C LEU A 22 1.24 5.00 -3.82
N VAL A 23 1.20 4.14 -2.79
CA VAL A 23 1.72 2.77 -2.90
C VAL A 23 0.88 1.95 -3.89
N ALA A 24 -0.45 2.02 -3.81
CA ALA A 24 -1.33 1.35 -4.77
C ALA A 24 -1.07 1.79 -6.21
N ARG A 25 -0.89 3.10 -6.44
CA ARG A 25 -0.49 3.63 -7.74
C ARG A 25 0.87 3.09 -8.19
N ARG A 26 1.86 3.06 -7.30
CA ARG A 26 3.19 2.51 -7.61
C ARG A 26 3.14 1.04 -8.02
N ILE A 27 2.30 0.22 -7.38
CA ILE A 27 2.09 -1.19 -7.74
C ILE A 27 1.45 -1.31 -9.12
N LYS A 28 0.49 -0.44 -9.44
CA LYS A 28 -0.19 -0.41 -10.74
C LYS A 28 0.74 0.03 -11.87
N ASP A 29 1.56 1.05 -11.61
CA ASP A 29 2.51 1.62 -12.57
C ASP A 29 3.77 0.75 -12.76
N ASP A 30 3.94 -0.32 -11.98
CA ASP A 30 5.03 -1.30 -12.15
C ASP A 30 4.74 -2.23 -13.33
N SER A 31 5.61 -2.22 -14.34
CA SER A 31 5.45 -2.99 -15.58
C SER A 31 5.86 -4.46 -15.47
N ARG A 32 6.43 -4.87 -14.33
CA ARG A 32 6.75 -6.28 -14.05
C ARG A 32 5.49 -7.13 -13.95
N ALA A 33 5.62 -8.43 -14.21
CA ALA A 33 4.56 -9.38 -13.92
C ALA A 33 4.23 -9.40 -12.42
N ASP A 34 2.98 -9.69 -12.05
CA ASP A 34 2.52 -9.60 -10.65
C ASP A 34 3.32 -10.49 -9.69
N GLU A 35 3.87 -11.60 -10.17
CA GLU A 35 4.73 -12.50 -9.39
C GLU A 35 6.10 -11.89 -9.05
N GLU A 36 6.58 -10.98 -9.90
CA GLU A 36 7.87 -10.31 -9.77
C GLU A 36 7.77 -8.95 -9.09
N LYS A 37 6.56 -8.45 -8.85
CA LYS A 37 6.34 -7.19 -8.15
C LYS A 37 6.80 -7.29 -6.70
N PRO A 38 7.65 -6.34 -6.23
CA PRO A 38 8.18 -6.38 -4.87
C PRO A 38 7.11 -6.10 -3.81
N ILE A 39 6.05 -5.38 -4.18
CA ILE A 39 4.94 -5.02 -3.29
C ILE A 39 3.64 -5.49 -3.93
N ARG A 40 2.84 -6.23 -3.18
CA ARG A 40 1.53 -6.74 -3.64
C ARG A 40 0.36 -5.88 -3.21
N GLN A 41 0.42 -5.30 -2.01
CA GLN A 41 -0.68 -4.51 -1.46
C GLN A 41 -0.21 -3.57 -0.35
N ALA A 42 -1.04 -2.55 -0.08
CA ALA A 42 -0.91 -1.68 1.07
C ALA A 42 -2.27 -1.52 1.76
N LEU A 43 -2.27 -1.67 3.08
CA LEU A 43 -3.44 -1.53 3.94
C LEU A 43 -3.17 -0.44 4.97
N VAL A 44 -4.23 0.26 5.36
CA VAL A 44 -4.21 1.24 6.45
C VAL A 44 -5.15 0.71 7.53
N PRO A 45 -4.70 0.55 8.79
CA PRO A 45 -5.52 0.02 9.87
C PRO A 45 -6.49 1.07 10.46
N THR A 46 -7.07 1.93 9.61
CA THR A 46 -8.01 2.99 10.03
C THR A 46 -9.43 2.59 9.71
N GLN A 47 -10.37 2.97 10.59
CA GLN A 47 -11.80 2.86 10.34
C GLN A 47 -12.20 3.84 9.22
N GLU A 48 -12.96 3.38 8.21
CA GLU A 48 -13.45 4.26 7.14
C GLU A 48 -14.44 5.26 7.73
N VAL A 49 -14.05 6.54 7.80
CA VAL A 49 -14.95 7.64 8.18
C VAL A 49 -15.68 8.07 6.91
N VAL A 50 -16.97 7.76 6.83
CA VAL A 50 -17.86 8.32 5.81
C VAL A 50 -18.35 9.67 6.33
N GLU A 51 -18.00 10.76 5.66
CA GLU A 51 -18.62 12.07 5.91
C GLU A 51 -20.11 12.00 5.52
N ILE A 52 -21.00 12.32 6.46
CA ILE A 52 -22.47 12.32 6.29
C ILE A 52 -22.93 13.72 5.90
#